data_AF-A0A368FR09-F1
#
_entry.id   AF-A0A368FR09-F1
#
_cell.length_a   1.000
_cell.length_b   1.000
_cell.length_c   1.000
_cell.angle_alpha   90.00
_cell.angle_beta   90.00
_cell.angle_gamma   90.00
#
_symmetry.space_group_name_H-M   'P 1'
#
loop_
_entity.id
_entity.type
_entity.pdbx_description
1 polymer ?
#
loop_
_entity_poly.entity_id
_entity_poly.type
_entity_poly.pdbx_seq_one_letter_code
_entity_poly.pdbx_strand_id
1 'polypeptide(L)'
;MKNSDHTDRGVAAFPHYHPRYKCCCDTVHVKQGTLMIGIVSAIFALFGLFQALFSSSENLKWTILEVLYLAIEGICTALLFVAIFKDKKMLLIPFFLNQLVSALLCAMLTLLFIWALIDSDNFVGEIIKVNNLSVSITVLCAR
;
A
#
# COMPACT_ATOMS: atom_id res chain seq x y z
N MET A 1 -28.24 13.80 24.18
CA MET A 1 -29.22 14.25 23.15
C MET A 1 -28.73 13.69 21.82
N LYS A 2 -29.43 12.87 21.03
CA LYS A 2 -30.85 12.53 20.91
C LYS A 2 -30.91 11.10 20.36
N ASN A 3 -31.73 10.22 20.95
CA ASN A 3 -32.10 8.95 20.33
C ASN A 3 -32.85 9.24 19.04
N SER A 4 -32.43 8.64 17.94
CA SER A 4 -33.24 8.51 16.73
C SER A 4 -33.13 7.07 16.27
N ASP A 5 -33.97 6.28 16.92
CA ASP A 5 -34.46 4.99 16.46
C ASP A 5 -35.20 5.25 15.14
N HIS A 6 -34.70 4.72 14.03
CA HIS A 6 -35.39 4.69 12.75
C HIS A 6 -35.55 3.23 12.34
N THR A 7 -36.64 2.64 12.79
CA THR A 7 -37.25 1.46 12.17
C THR A 7 -37.95 1.91 10.89
N ASP A 8 -37.36 1.60 9.73
CA ASP A 8 -38.11 1.52 8.47
C ASP A 8 -37.64 0.32 7.65
N ARG A 9 -38.59 -0.57 7.38
CA ARG A 9 -38.43 -1.75 6.52
C ARG A 9 -38.46 -1.30 5.07
N GLY A 10 -37.28 -1.23 4.46
CA GLY A 10 -37.11 -1.09 3.02
C GLY A 10 -35.64 -0.86 2.76
N VAL A 11 -34.92 -1.92 2.34
CA VAL A 11 -33.47 -2.00 2.04
C VAL A 11 -32.75 -0.66 2.22
N ALA A 12 -32.53 -0.26 3.47
CA ALA A 12 -31.91 1.03 3.75
C ALA A 12 -30.46 0.92 3.29
N ALA A 13 -30.08 1.76 2.31
CA ALA A 13 -28.71 1.82 1.84
C ALA A 13 -27.76 1.98 3.04
N PHE A 14 -26.69 1.18 3.07
CA PHE A 14 -25.78 1.14 4.22
C PHE A 14 -25.29 2.57 4.56
N PRO A 15 -25.41 3.04 5.82
CA PRO A 15 -25.12 4.42 6.17
C PRO A 15 -23.60 4.65 6.24
N HIS A 16 -22.97 4.83 5.07
CA HIS A 16 -21.51 5.02 4.92
C HIS A 16 -20.96 6.23 5.67
N TYR A 17 -21.81 7.21 6.00
CA TYR A 17 -21.44 8.45 6.69
C TYR A 17 -21.82 8.45 8.19
N HIS A 18 -22.13 7.28 8.76
CA HIS A 18 -22.36 7.20 10.20
C HIS A 18 -21.07 7.55 10.96
N PRO A 19 -21.13 8.32 12.07
CA PRO A 19 -19.95 8.72 12.85
C PRO A 19 -19.11 7.55 13.35
N ARG A 20 -19.71 6.36 13.50
CA ARG A 20 -19.01 5.10 13.85
C ARG A 20 -17.99 4.63 12.79
N TYR A 21 -18.11 5.09 11.53
CA TYR A 21 -17.22 4.70 10.44
C TYR A 21 -16.17 5.77 10.13
N LYS A 22 -15.71 6.48 11.16
CA LYS A 22 -14.64 7.46 11.05
C LYS A 22 -13.35 6.92 11.64
N CYS A 23 -12.23 7.25 11.01
CA CYS A 23 -10.87 7.02 11.45
C CYS A 23 -10.15 8.37 11.65
N CYS A 24 -8.92 8.32 12.15
CA CYS A 24 -8.07 9.50 12.41
C CYS A 24 -8.78 10.54 13.30
N CYS A 25 -9.07 10.17 14.55
CA CYS A 25 -9.74 11.04 15.53
C CYS A 25 -11.08 11.62 15.02
N ASP A 26 -11.95 10.78 14.47
CA ASP A 26 -13.27 11.16 13.93
C ASP A 26 -13.25 12.22 12.81
N THR A 27 -12.12 12.34 12.11
CA THR A 27 -11.94 13.35 11.06
C THR A 27 -12.22 12.79 9.66
N VAL A 28 -11.92 11.51 9.40
CA VAL A 28 -11.97 10.93 8.05
C VAL A 28 -12.91 9.74 8.02
N HIS A 29 -13.87 9.71 7.09
CA HIS A 29 -14.70 8.51 6.89
C HIS A 29 -13.88 7.39 6.26
N VAL A 30 -14.08 6.14 6.70
CA VAL A 30 -13.32 4.98 6.21
C VAL A 30 -13.38 4.86 4.68
N LYS A 31 -14.54 5.12 4.05
CA LYS A 31 -14.66 5.11 2.57
C LYS A 31 -13.79 6.17 1.90
N GLN A 32 -13.72 7.38 2.48
CA GLN A 32 -12.86 8.46 1.99
C GLN A 32 -11.38 8.17 2.24
N GLY A 33 -11.03 7.65 3.42
CA GLY A 33 -9.66 7.26 3.76
C GLY A 33 -9.12 6.18 2.84
N THR A 34 -9.90 5.13 2.60
CA THR A 34 -9.51 4.06 1.68
C THR A 34 -9.33 4.56 0.24
N LEU A 35 -10.17 5.50 -0.21
CA LEU A 35 -10.03 6.12 -1.52
C LEU A 35 -8.76 6.98 -1.62
N MET A 36 -8.45 7.76 -0.58
CA MET A 36 -7.21 8.55 -0.51
C MET A 36 -5.97 7.65 -0.57
N ILE A 37 -5.93 6.59 0.24
CA ILE A 37 -4.82 5.62 0.24
C ILE A 37 -4.69 4.95 -1.13
N GLY A 38 -5.81 4.56 -1.75
CA GLY A 38 -5.80 3.97 -3.10
C GLY A 38 -5.23 4.91 -4.17
N ILE A 39 -5.56 6.21 -4.12
CA ILE A 39 -5.01 7.22 -5.04
C ILE A 39 -3.49 7.37 -4.83
N VAL A 40 -3.06 7.51 -3.58
CA VAL A 40 -1.63 7.66 -3.25
C VAL A 40 -0.84 6.42 -3.70
N SER A 41 -1.36 5.22 -3.42
CA SER A 41 -0.76 3.96 -3.87
C SER A 41 -0.66 3.88 -5.41
N ALA A 42 -1.70 4.30 -6.14
CA ALA A 42 -1.67 4.34 -7.60
C ALA A 42 -0.58 5.28 -8.14
N ILE A 43 -0.41 6.45 -7.52
CA ILE A 43 0.65 7.40 -7.91
C ILE A 43 2.04 6.78 -7.70
N PHE A 44 2.28 6.15 -6.54
CA PHE A 44 3.56 5.46 -6.28
C PHE A 44 3.78 4.25 -7.19
N ALA A 45 2.72 3.53 -7.58
CA ALA A 45 2.80 2.45 -8.56
C ALA A 45 3.24 2.97 -9.94
N LEU A 46 2.69 4.11 -10.38
CA LEU A 46 3.09 4.75 -11.63
C LEU A 46 4.56 5.20 -11.60
N PHE A 47 4.97 5.89 -10.53
CA PHE A 47 6.38 6.30 -10.38
C PHE A 47 7.32 5.09 -10.36
N GLY A 48 6.95 4.03 -9.64
CA GLY A 48 7.72 2.78 -9.63
C GLY A 48 7.82 2.14 -11.01
N LEU A 49 6.73 2.12 -11.78
CA LEU A 49 6.74 1.60 -13.16
C LEU A 49 7.65 2.42 -14.08
N PHE A 50 7.58 3.75 -14.01
CA PHE A 50 8.49 4.60 -14.78
C PHE A 50 9.95 4.35 -14.40
N GLN A 51 10.26 4.26 -13.10
CA GLN A 51 11.61 3.94 -12.65
C GLN A 51 12.08 2.58 -13.17
N ALA A 52 11.25 1.54 -13.08
CA ALA A 52 11.60 0.21 -13.59
C ALA A 52 11.84 0.20 -15.11
N LEU A 53 11.07 0.98 -15.89
CA LEU A 53 11.22 1.07 -17.35
C LEU A 53 12.45 1.87 -17.78
N PHE A 54 12.82 2.91 -17.02
CA PHE A 54 13.96 3.77 -17.35
C PHE A 54 15.25 3.36 -16.64
N SER A 55 15.19 2.41 -15.70
CA SER A 55 16.37 1.86 -15.04
C SER A 55 17.16 1.02 -16.04
N SER A 56 18.38 1.46 -16.36
CA SER A 56 19.31 0.68 -17.17
C SER A 56 19.91 -0.41 -16.28
N SER A 57 19.15 -1.48 -16.07
CA SER A 57 19.57 -2.60 -15.24
C SER A 57 20.42 -3.58 -16.05
N GLU A 58 21.62 -3.90 -15.58
CA GLU A 58 22.43 -4.97 -16.18
C GLU A 58 21.85 -6.37 -15.89
N ASN A 59 21.01 -6.49 -14.86
CA ASN A 59 20.43 -7.76 -14.42
C ASN A 59 18.94 -7.89 -14.78
N LEU A 60 18.68 -8.34 -16.00
CA LEU A 60 17.34 -8.53 -16.58
C LEU A 60 16.36 -9.32 -15.68
N LYS A 61 16.87 -10.29 -14.89
CA LYS A 61 16.06 -11.09 -13.95
C LYS A 61 15.41 -10.25 -12.84
N TRP A 62 16.15 -9.29 -12.27
CA TRP A 62 15.65 -8.44 -11.19
C TRP A 62 14.58 -7.48 -11.71
N THR A 63 14.78 -6.94 -12.91
CA THR A 63 13.83 -6.04 -13.57
C THR A 63 12.52 -6.75 -13.93
N ILE A 64 12.57 -8.00 -14.42
CA ILE A 64 11.36 -8.78 -14.66
C ILE A 64 10.58 -9.02 -13.35
N LEU A 65 11.28 -9.33 -12.26
CA LEU A 65 10.66 -9.55 -10.96
C LEU A 65 10.01 -8.25 -10.44
N GLU A 66 10.71 -7.12 -10.54
CA GLU A 66 10.22 -5.80 -10.16
C GLU A 66 8.96 -5.41 -10.96
N VAL A 67 8.98 -5.59 -12.28
CA VAL A 67 7.83 -5.30 -13.15
C VAL A 67 6.66 -6.23 -12.83
N LEU A 68 6.90 -7.52 -12.57
CA LEU A 68 5.84 -8.47 -12.19
C LEU A 68 5.20 -8.07 -10.85
N TYR A 69 6.01 -7.68 -9.88
CA TYR A 69 5.52 -7.19 -8.59
C TYR A 69 4.68 -5.91 -8.75
N LEU A 70 5.16 -4.94 -9.54
CA LEU A 70 4.41 -3.71 -9.86
C LEU A 70 3.10 -4.00 -10.60
N ALA A 71 3.06 -5.01 -11.46
CA ALA A 71 1.84 -5.43 -12.14
C ALA A 71 0.81 -6.01 -11.16
N ILE A 72 1.23 -6.86 -10.22
CA ILE A 72 0.35 -7.41 -9.17
C ILE A 72 -0.23 -6.28 -8.31
N GLU A 73 0.61 -5.33 -7.90
CA GLU A 73 0.20 -4.11 -7.18
C GLU A 73 -0.84 -3.29 -7.96
N GLY A 74 -0.61 -3.08 -9.26
CA GLY A 74 -1.53 -2.40 -10.14
C GLY A 74 -2.88 -3.11 -10.22
N ILE A 75 -2.89 -4.44 -10.28
CA ILE A 75 -4.11 -5.25 -10.26
C ILE A 75 -4.84 -5.11 -8.91
N CYS A 76 -4.13 -5.23 -7.79
CA CYS A 76 -4.69 -5.05 -6.45
C CYS A 76 -5.31 -3.66 -6.27
N THR A 77 -4.65 -2.62 -6.79
CA THR A 77 -5.12 -1.24 -6.75
C THR A 77 -6.34 -1.04 -7.65
N ALA A 78 -6.36 -1.63 -8.85
CA ALA A 78 -7.54 -1.62 -9.71
C ALA A 78 -8.74 -2.33 -9.05
N LEU A 79 -8.50 -3.46 -8.38
CA LEU A 79 -9.53 -4.17 -7.60
C LEU A 79 -10.05 -3.32 -6.44
N LEU A 80 -9.20 -2.53 -5.78
CA LEU A 80 -9.61 -1.57 -4.75
C LEU A 80 -10.59 -0.53 -5.31
N PHE A 81 -10.26 0.07 -6.46
CA PHE A 81 -11.17 1.03 -7.11
C PHE A 81 -12.50 0.37 -7.48
N VAL A 82 -12.48 -0.82 -8.08
CA VAL A 82 -13.70 -1.59 -8.40
C VAL A 82 -14.49 -1.93 -7.12
N ALA A 83 -13.83 -2.27 -6.02
CA ALA A 83 -14.46 -2.56 -4.74
C ALA A 83 -15.20 -1.34 -4.18
N ILE A 84 -14.60 -0.15 -4.29
CA ILE A 84 -15.17 1.12 -3.83
C ILE A 84 -16.35 1.54 -4.72
N PHE A 85 -16.21 1.45 -6.04
CA PHE A 85 -17.26 1.87 -6.98
C PHE A 85 -18.45 0.90 -7.03
N LYS A 86 -18.22 -0.40 -6.84
CA LYS A 86 -19.29 -1.43 -6.82
C LYS A 86 -19.76 -1.81 -5.42
N ASP A 87 -19.28 -1.12 -4.38
CA ASP A 87 -19.52 -1.41 -2.95
C ASP A 87 -19.33 -2.90 -2.58
N LYS A 88 -18.42 -3.60 -3.28
CA LYS A 88 -18.11 -5.01 -3.06
C LYS A 88 -16.91 -5.16 -2.12
N LYS A 89 -17.20 -5.17 -0.81
CA LYS A 89 -16.19 -5.30 0.26
C LYS A 89 -15.22 -6.49 0.13
N MET A 90 -15.62 -7.60 -0.49
CA MET A 90 -14.72 -8.76 -0.68
C MET A 90 -13.52 -8.47 -1.59
N LEU A 91 -13.65 -7.55 -2.54
CA LEU A 91 -12.57 -7.17 -3.45
C LEU A 91 -11.51 -6.27 -2.79
N LEU A 92 -11.75 -5.83 -1.55
CA LEU A 92 -10.86 -4.99 -0.77
C LEU A 92 -9.78 -5.81 -0.03
N ILE A 93 -10.08 -7.08 0.26
CA ILE A 93 -9.19 -8.02 0.95
C ILE A 93 -7.83 -8.18 0.25
N PRO A 94 -7.72 -8.42 -1.06
CA PRO A 94 -6.42 -8.62 -1.71
C PRO A 94 -5.51 -7.39 -1.60
N PHE A 95 -6.06 -6.18 -1.74
CA PHE A 95 -5.32 -4.94 -1.55
C PHE A 95 -4.83 -4.80 -0.11
N PHE A 96 -5.70 -5.07 0.87
CA PHE A 96 -5.35 -4.95 2.28
C PHE A 96 -4.27 -5.95 2.72
N LEU A 97 -4.36 -7.21 2.29
CA LEU A 97 -3.35 -8.23 2.58
C LEU A 97 -1.99 -7.84 1.98
N ASN A 98 -2.01 -7.36 0.74
CA ASN A 98 -0.79 -6.95 0.06
C ASN A 98 -0.13 -5.74 0.75
N GLN A 99 -0.92 -4.74 1.15
CA GLN A 99 -0.43 -3.60 1.93
C GLN A 99 0.16 -4.03 3.29
N LEU A 100 -0.48 -4.99 3.98
CA LEU A 100 0.01 -5.50 5.27
C LEU A 100 1.36 -6.22 5.13
N VAL A 101 1.51 -7.06 4.10
CA VAL A 101 2.77 -7.76 3.82
C VAL A 101 3.87 -6.76 3.47
N SER A 102 3.56 -5.75 2.63
CA SER A 102 4.51 -4.69 2.29
C SER A 102 4.98 -3.91 3.53
N ALA A 103 4.05 -3.52 4.41
CA ALA A 103 4.37 -2.80 5.64
C ALA A 103 5.25 -3.64 6.58
N LEU A 104 4.99 -4.95 6.71
CA LEU A 104 5.81 -5.85 7.52
C LEU A 104 7.23 -6.00 6.94
N LEU A 105 7.35 -6.18 5.62
CA LEU A 105 8.65 -6.23 4.95
C LEU A 105 9.42 -4.93 5.14
N CYS A 106 8.76 -3.77 5.00
CA CYS A 106 9.40 -2.48 5.22
C CYS A 106 9.87 -2.31 6.68
N ALA A 107 9.07 -2.72 7.66
CA ALA A 107 9.47 -2.69 9.08
C ALA A 107 10.71 -3.58 9.34
N MET A 108 10.72 -4.80 8.80
CA MET A 108 11.87 -5.70 8.91
C MET A 108 13.12 -5.12 8.25
N LEU A 109 13.00 -4.56 7.04
CA LEU A 109 14.11 -3.91 6.34
C LEU A 109 14.64 -2.72 7.15
N THR A 110 13.77 -1.89 7.71
CA THR A 110 14.16 -0.74 8.53
C THR A 110 14.96 -1.18 9.77
N LEU A 111 14.54 -2.27 10.43
CA LEU A 111 15.28 -2.84 11.55
C LEU A 111 16.66 -3.37 11.11
N LEU A 112 16.75 -4.02 9.96
CA LEU A 112 18.02 -4.48 9.40
C LEU A 112 18.96 -3.31 9.05
N PHE A 113 18.42 -2.20 8.54
CA PHE A 113 19.19 -0.98 8.28
C PHE A 113 19.72 -0.35 9.56
N ILE A 114 18.90 -0.24 10.59
CA ILE A 114 19.33 0.26 11.91
C ILE A 114 20.44 -0.62 12.45
N TRP A 115 20.31 -1.94 12.31
CA TRP A 115 21.34 -2.88 12.76
C TRP A 115 22.65 -2.75 11.95
N ALA A 116 22.56 -2.58 10.63
CA ALA A 116 23.72 -2.33 9.76
C ALA A 116 24.39 -0.97 10.03
N LEU A 117 23.65 0.04 10.51
CA LEU A 117 24.23 1.32 10.93
C LEU A 117 24.98 1.19 12.26
N ILE A 118 24.54 0.31 13.15
CA ILE A 118 25.21 0.05 14.43
C ILE A 118 26.49 -0.76 14.19
N ASP A 119 26.45 -1.73 13.27
CA ASP A 119 27.59 -2.57 12.93
C ASP A 119 27.70 -2.77 11.41
N SER A 120 28.56 -1.94 10.81
CA SER A 120 28.72 -1.81 9.36
C SER A 120 29.54 -2.92 8.69
N ASP A 121 30.14 -3.80 9.48
CA ASP A 121 30.93 -4.95 9.01
C ASP A 121 30.08 -6.22 8.86
N ASN A 122 28.77 -6.12 9.12
CA ASN A 122 27.82 -7.20 8.84
C ASN A 122 27.48 -7.31 7.34
N PHE A 123 27.07 -8.50 6.91
CA PHE A 123 26.64 -8.84 5.55
C PHE A 123 25.64 -7.83 4.92
N VAL A 124 24.76 -7.25 5.74
CA VAL A 124 23.79 -6.24 5.31
C VAL A 124 24.48 -4.92 4.91
N GLY A 125 25.51 -4.51 5.64
CA GLY A 125 26.33 -3.32 5.34
C GLY A 125 27.07 -3.45 4.01
N GLU A 126 27.57 -4.65 3.67
CA GLU A 126 28.19 -4.91 2.36
C GLU A 126 27.17 -4.85 1.21
N ILE A 127 25.98 -5.44 1.37
CA ILE A 127 24.92 -5.38 0.34
C ILE A 127 24.49 -3.93 0.04
N ILE A 128 24.42 -3.08 1.07
CA ILE A 128 24.05 -1.67 0.91
C ILE A 128 25.12 -0.90 0.12
N LYS A 129 26.40 -1.16 0.40
CA LYS A 129 27.53 -0.51 -0.29
C LYS A 129 27.61 -0.88 -1.77
N VAL A 130 27.24 -2.11 -2.13
CA VAL A 130 27.40 -2.63 -3.51
C VAL A 130 26.23 -2.27 -4.43
N ASN A 131 24.99 -2.21 -3.94
CA ASN A 131 23.82 -2.27 -4.83
C ASN A 131 23.04 -0.97 -5.07
N ASN A 132 23.48 0.21 -4.62
CA ASN A 132 22.66 1.45 -4.74
C ASN A 132 21.20 1.20 -4.31
N LEU A 133 21.02 0.36 -3.28
CA LEU A 133 19.75 -0.22 -2.83
C LEU A 133 18.81 0.82 -2.19
N SER A 134 19.14 2.11 -2.32
CA SER A 134 18.40 3.23 -1.75
C SER A 134 17.12 3.53 -2.54
N VAL A 135 17.07 3.25 -3.85
CA VAL A 135 15.96 3.71 -4.71
C VAL A 135 14.79 2.72 -4.74
N SER A 136 15.04 1.43 -5.00
CA SER A 136 13.97 0.42 -4.99
C SER A 136 13.33 0.22 -3.61
N ILE A 137 14.09 0.40 -2.52
CA ILE A 137 13.57 0.32 -1.16
C ILE A 137 12.74 1.55 -0.79
N THR A 138 13.13 2.75 -1.25
CA THR A 138 12.32 3.97 -1.03
C THR A 138 10.95 3.84 -1.71
N VAL A 139 10.86 3.22 -2.89
CA VAL A 139 9.58 2.98 -3.57
C VAL A 139 8.74 1.90 -2.87
N LEU A 140 9.37 0.91 -2.25
CA LEU A 140 8.69 -0.13 -1.47
C LEU A 140 8.19 0.38 -0.11
N CYS A 141 8.98 1.24 0.55
CA CYS A 141 8.73 1.77 1.91
C CYS A 141 8.00 3.12 1.96
N ALA A 142 7.94 3.89 0.86
CA ALA A 142 7.15 5.12 0.81
C ALA A 142 5.62 4.86 0.68
N ARG A 143 5.20 3.59 0.73
CA ARG A 143 3.82 3.13 0.55
C ARG A 143 3.16 2.69 1.85
#